data_AF-A0A9Q3BA84-F1
#
_entry.id   AF-A0A9Q3BA84-F1
#
_cell.length_a   1.000
_cell.length_b   1.000
_cell.length_c   1.000
_cell.angle_alpha   90.00
_cell.angle_beta   90.00
_cell.angle_gamma   90.00
#
_symmetry.space_group_name_H-M   'P 1'
#
loop_
_entity.id
_entity.type
_entity.pdbx_description
1 polymer ?
#
loop_
_entity_poly.entity_id
_entity_poly.type
_entity_poly.pdbx_seq_one_letter_code
_entity_poly.pdbx_strand_id
1 'polypeptide(L)'
;MVHHTNFPTSTRRIKKAVSQYLPSSNNQICLCLRAFIKMILGITLCGSPLPEPPSEQLISNLIQPNPEELASNEAFFEIKSSDTSYYGRKKGIQGIHKDQSTSELFNYGIQKASFQLKIKTITKWDNIILGFITKHWLHAFNIGSFKNNSLDPSQCQHEKVIRISERCLRGQKDNFRKPKIPRKTRTKPHVRSKVWNYSIGIGIEKMKLWLIK
;
A
#
# COMPACT_ATOMS: atom_id res chain seq x y z
N MET A 1 19.19 -8.11 38.59
CA MET A 1 19.50 -6.90 37.81
C MET A 1 18.54 -6.81 36.64
N VAL A 2 17.58 -5.89 36.67
CA VAL A 2 16.62 -5.69 35.58
C VAL A 2 17.27 -4.75 34.56
N HIS A 3 17.66 -5.28 33.39
CA HIS A 3 18.11 -4.45 32.29
C HIS A 3 16.91 -3.67 31.74
N HIS A 4 16.77 -2.41 32.15
CA HIS A 4 15.88 -1.48 31.48
C HIS A 4 16.42 -1.22 30.06
N THR A 5 15.91 -1.96 29.08
CA THR A 5 16.15 -1.66 27.68
C THR A 5 15.48 -0.33 27.38
N ASN A 6 16.27 0.73 27.27
CA ASN A 6 15.82 2.05 26.82
C ASN A 6 15.28 1.94 25.39
N PHE A 7 13.98 1.73 25.26
CA PHE A 7 13.33 1.70 23.96
C PHE A 7 13.48 3.08 23.28
N PRO A 8 13.91 3.12 22.01
CA PRO A 8 14.09 4.39 21.31
C PRO A 8 12.74 5.10 21.20
N THR A 9 12.60 6.25 21.87
CA THR A 9 11.39 7.08 21.86
C THR A 9 11.22 7.92 20.59
N SER A 10 12.31 8.09 19.83
CA SER A 10 12.35 8.86 18.59
C SER A 10 11.96 8.00 17.37
N THR A 11 10.94 8.42 16.61
CA THR A 11 10.55 7.80 15.33
C THR A 11 11.73 7.65 14.37
N ARG A 12 12.68 8.59 14.38
CA ARG A 12 13.91 8.53 13.56
C ARG A 12 14.82 7.38 13.99
N ARG A 13 15.01 7.18 15.31
CA ARG A 13 15.82 6.08 15.85
C ARG A 13 15.16 4.72 15.57
N ILE A 14 13.83 4.61 15.74
CA ILE A 14 13.09 3.40 15.39
C ILE A 14 13.25 3.07 13.89
N LYS A 15 13.04 4.06 13.00
CA LYS A 15 13.23 3.88 11.56
C LYS A 15 14.65 3.41 11.21
N LYS A 16 15.67 3.98 11.86
CA LYS A 16 17.08 3.59 11.66
C LYS A 16 17.38 2.17 12.14
N ALA A 17 16.85 1.78 13.30
CA ALA A 17 17.03 0.42 13.82
C ALA A 17 16.39 -0.62 12.90
N VAL A 18 15.16 -0.35 12.45
CA VAL A 18 14.41 -1.29 11.60
C VAL A 18 14.92 -1.32 10.15
N SER A 19 15.57 -0.26 9.66
CA SER A 19 16.11 -0.24 8.29
C SER A 19 17.24 -1.24 8.03
N GLN A 20 17.83 -1.81 9.07
CA GLN A 20 18.85 -2.87 8.94
C GLN A 20 18.22 -4.21 8.49
N TYR A 21 16.96 -4.46 8.84
CA TYR A 21 16.31 -5.76 8.65
C TYR A 21 15.11 -5.70 7.70
N LEU A 22 14.58 -4.50 7.41
CA LEU A 22 13.48 -4.31 6.48
C LEU A 22 13.95 -3.60 5.20
N PRO A 23 13.38 -3.96 4.03
CA PRO A 23 13.73 -3.32 2.76
C PRO A 23 13.50 -1.81 2.79
N SER A 24 14.15 -1.03 1.92
CA SER A 24 13.91 0.42 1.84
C SER A 24 12.42 0.75 1.61
N SER A 25 11.94 1.90 2.11
CA SER A 25 10.55 2.34 1.89
C SER A 25 10.17 2.56 0.42
N ASN A 26 11.19 2.67 -0.44
CA ASN A 26 11.07 2.80 -1.88
C ASN A 26 11.24 1.46 -2.62
N ASN A 27 11.54 0.37 -1.91
CA ASN A 27 11.56 -0.96 -2.50
C ASN A 27 10.16 -1.34 -3.00
N GLN A 28 10.10 -2.05 -4.12
CA GLN A 28 8.87 -2.42 -4.80
C GLN A 28 7.86 -3.15 -3.91
N ILE A 29 8.31 -4.06 -3.02
CA ILE A 29 7.40 -4.72 -2.06
C ILE A 29 6.71 -3.70 -1.14
N CYS A 30 7.44 -2.69 -0.67
CA CYS A 30 6.90 -1.66 0.20
C CYS A 30 5.91 -0.76 -0.53
N LEU A 31 6.16 -0.49 -1.82
CA LEU A 31 5.24 0.31 -2.65
C LEU A 31 3.95 -0.45 -2.93
N CYS A 32 4.04 -1.72 -3.33
CA CYS A 32 2.87 -2.55 -3.61
C CYS A 32 2.06 -2.82 -2.33
N LEU A 33 2.72 -3.17 -1.22
CA LEU A 33 2.04 -3.41 0.06
C LEU A 33 1.35 -2.14 0.56
N ARG A 34 1.97 -0.96 0.41
CA ARG A 34 1.32 0.31 0.75
C ARG A 34 0.08 0.57 -0.12
N ALA A 35 0.13 0.25 -1.40
CA ALA A 35 -1.03 0.39 -2.29
C ALA A 35 -2.16 -0.57 -1.88
N PHE A 36 -1.80 -1.81 -1.52
CA PHE A 36 -2.74 -2.82 -1.06
C PHE A 36 -3.40 -2.47 0.28
N ILE A 37 -2.62 -2.00 1.26
CA ILE A 37 -3.14 -1.49 2.54
C ILE A 37 -4.16 -0.37 2.31
N LYS A 38 -3.84 0.59 1.43
CA LYS A 38 -4.76 1.68 1.11
C LYS A 38 -6.06 1.17 0.49
N MET A 39 -5.97 0.17 -0.38
CA MET A 39 -7.12 -0.46 -1.01
C MET A 39 -8.03 -1.13 0.03
N ILE A 40 -7.47 -1.94 0.93
CA ILE A 40 -8.22 -2.60 2.02
C ILE A 40 -8.87 -1.57 2.95
N LEU A 41 -8.13 -0.52 3.33
CA LEU A 41 -8.64 0.52 4.21
C LEU A 41 -9.63 1.48 3.52
N GLY A 42 -9.88 1.31 2.22
CA GLY A 42 -10.72 2.23 1.44
C GLY A 42 -10.18 3.66 1.38
N ILE A 43 -8.88 3.85 1.63
CA ILE A 43 -8.25 5.18 1.62
C ILE A 43 -8.05 5.60 0.17
N THR A 44 -8.94 6.46 -0.31
CA THR A 44 -8.78 7.11 -1.61
C THR A 44 -7.60 8.09 -1.59
N LEU A 45 -6.96 8.29 -2.75
CA LEU A 45 -5.81 9.19 -2.88
C LEU A 45 -6.13 10.66 -2.50
N CYS A 46 -7.42 11.00 -2.43
CA CYS A 46 -7.97 12.35 -2.19
C CYS A 46 -8.17 12.71 -0.71
N GLY A 47 -7.29 12.27 0.18
CA GLY A 47 -7.18 12.88 1.52
C GLY A 47 -8.45 12.76 2.38
N SER A 48 -9.28 11.75 2.13
CA SER A 48 -10.36 11.38 3.04
C SER A 48 -9.75 11.11 4.42
N PRO A 49 -10.38 11.61 5.50
CA PRO A 49 -9.94 11.28 6.83
C PRO A 49 -9.99 9.76 7.00
N LEU A 50 -8.97 9.20 7.65
CA LEU A 50 -9.03 7.81 8.08
C LEU A 50 -10.29 7.60 8.91
N PRO A 51 -10.96 6.45 8.76
CA PRO A 51 -11.97 6.06 9.73
C PRO A 51 -11.41 6.08 11.15
N GLU A 52 -12.24 6.52 12.09
CA GLU A 52 -11.90 6.37 13.48
C GLU A 52 -11.82 4.88 13.85
N PRO A 53 -10.87 4.51 14.71
CA PRO A 53 -10.83 3.17 15.29
C PRO A 53 -12.11 2.90 16.10
N PRO A 54 -12.59 1.65 16.15
CA PRO A 54 -13.71 1.29 17.00
C PRO A 54 -13.38 1.59 18.48
N SER A 55 -14.42 1.83 19.29
CA SER A 55 -14.26 1.99 20.73
C SER A 55 -13.72 0.71 21.36
N GLU A 56 -13.08 0.82 22.53
CA GLU A 56 -12.55 -0.36 23.24
C GLU A 56 -13.65 -1.38 23.59
N GLN A 57 -14.86 -0.90 23.90
CA GLN A 57 -16.05 -1.74 24.13
C GLN A 57 -16.47 -2.51 22.88
N LEU A 58 -16.42 -1.88 21.70
CA LEU A 58 -16.66 -2.59 20.45
C LEU A 58 -15.55 -3.61 20.20
N ILE A 59 -14.29 -3.24 20.42
CA ILE A 59 -13.15 -4.14 20.25
C ILE A 59 -13.27 -5.37 21.16
N SER A 60 -13.72 -5.22 22.41
CA SER A 60 -13.92 -6.36 23.32
C SER A 60 -15.04 -7.29 22.89
N ASN A 61 -16.04 -6.78 22.17
CA ASN A 61 -17.19 -7.54 21.69
C ASN A 61 -16.97 -8.19 20.33
N LEU A 62 -15.90 -7.83 19.61
CA LEU A 62 -15.56 -8.47 18.34
C LEU A 62 -15.10 -9.91 18.55
N ILE A 63 -15.50 -10.78 17.62
CA ILE A 63 -14.93 -12.11 17.47
C ILE A 63 -13.43 -11.93 17.30
N GLN A 64 -12.66 -12.45 18.25
CA GLN A 64 -11.21 -12.34 18.22
C GLN A 64 -10.68 -13.47 17.34
N PRO A 65 -10.21 -13.20 16.12
CA PRO A 65 -9.60 -14.26 15.32
C PRO A 65 -8.40 -14.82 16.08
N ASN A 66 -8.33 -16.14 16.22
CA ASN A 66 -7.07 -16.79 16.55
C ASN A 66 -6.09 -16.48 15.42
N PRO A 67 -4.89 -15.92 15.68
CA PRO A 67 -3.92 -15.60 14.63
C PRO A 67 -3.60 -16.78 13.70
N GLU A 68 -3.55 -17.99 14.24
CA GLU A 68 -3.30 -19.21 13.46
C GLU A 68 -4.47 -19.54 12.55
N GLU A 69 -5.69 -19.51 13.10
CA GLU A 69 -6.93 -19.74 12.36
C GLU A 69 -7.13 -18.70 11.25
N LEU A 70 -6.84 -17.43 11.55
CA LEU A 70 -6.90 -16.35 10.58
C LEU A 70 -5.96 -16.61 9.41
N ALA A 71 -4.74 -17.07 9.70
CA ALA A 71 -3.73 -17.37 8.69
C ALA A 71 -4.10 -18.60 7.85
N SER A 72 -4.71 -19.63 8.45
CA SER A 72 -5.02 -20.91 7.79
C SER A 72 -6.39 -20.98 7.11
N ASN A 73 -7.33 -20.10 7.46
CA ASN A 73 -8.68 -20.15 6.91
C ASN A 73 -8.72 -19.64 5.46
N GLU A 74 -8.68 -20.54 4.49
CA GLU A 74 -8.71 -20.20 3.06
C GLU A 74 -10.11 -20.11 2.46
N ALA A 75 -11.18 -20.38 3.23
CA ALA A 75 -12.55 -20.46 2.71
C ALA A 75 -13.01 -19.17 2.01
N PHE A 76 -12.48 -18.02 2.43
CA PHE A 76 -12.78 -16.71 1.84
C PHE A 76 -12.17 -16.49 0.45
N PHE A 77 -11.18 -17.29 0.08
CA PHE A 77 -10.51 -17.23 -1.21
C PHE A 77 -11.14 -18.14 -2.26
N GLU A 78 -11.91 -19.14 -1.83
CA GLU A 78 -12.65 -20.05 -2.72
C GLU A 78 -13.89 -19.39 -3.34
N ILE A 79 -14.31 -18.24 -2.81
CA ILE A 79 -15.38 -17.43 -3.37
C ILE A 79 -14.92 -16.91 -4.73
N LYS A 80 -15.29 -17.64 -5.77
CA LYS A 80 -15.14 -17.20 -7.16
C LYS A 80 -15.95 -15.93 -7.30
N SER A 81 -15.26 -14.82 -7.60
CA SER A 81 -15.88 -13.61 -8.14
C SER A 81 -16.82 -14.04 -9.26
N SER A 82 -18.14 -14.00 -9.01
CA SER A 82 -19.18 -14.32 -10.00
C SER A 82 -19.10 -13.39 -11.21
N ASP A 83 -18.41 -12.26 -11.05
CA ASP A 83 -18.19 -11.26 -12.06
C ASP A 83 -16.85 -11.51 -12.78
N THR A 84 -16.93 -12.19 -13.93
CA THR A 84 -15.78 -12.41 -14.82
C THR A 84 -15.34 -11.14 -15.56
N SER A 85 -16.10 -10.04 -15.42
CA SER A 85 -15.83 -8.75 -16.07
C SER A 85 -14.50 -8.09 -15.64
N TYR A 86 -13.90 -8.56 -14.56
CA TYR A 86 -12.67 -8.03 -13.97
C TYR A 86 -11.37 -8.70 -14.46
N TYR A 87 -11.46 -9.84 -15.16
CA TYR A 87 -10.27 -10.57 -15.60
C TYR A 87 -9.45 -9.75 -16.62
N GLY A 88 -8.14 -9.63 -16.38
CA GLY A 88 -7.17 -8.99 -17.27
C GLY A 88 -6.93 -7.48 -17.08
N ARG A 89 -7.74 -6.78 -16.27
CA ARG A 89 -7.51 -5.35 -15.97
C ARG A 89 -6.89 -5.18 -14.59
N LYS A 90 -5.85 -4.35 -14.47
CA LYS A 90 -5.21 -3.99 -13.18
C LYS A 90 -6.21 -3.54 -12.10
N LYS A 91 -7.31 -2.90 -12.51
CA LYS A 91 -8.42 -2.49 -11.63
C LYS A 91 -9.28 -3.66 -11.15
N GLY A 92 -9.43 -4.71 -11.97
CA GLY A 92 -10.22 -5.89 -11.63
C GLY A 92 -9.56 -6.78 -10.59
N ILE A 93 -8.24 -6.97 -10.69
CA ILE A 93 -7.46 -7.65 -9.66
C ILE A 93 -7.58 -6.92 -8.31
N GLN A 94 -7.58 -5.57 -8.33
CA GLN A 94 -7.80 -4.77 -7.12
C GLN A 94 -9.21 -4.92 -6.55
N GLY A 95 -10.23 -5.00 -7.41
CA GLY A 95 -11.62 -5.23 -6.99
C GLY A 95 -11.78 -6.54 -6.23
N ILE A 96 -11.34 -7.66 -6.83
CA ILE A 96 -11.46 -9.00 -6.24
C ILE A 96 -10.85 -9.06 -4.83
N HIS A 97 -9.60 -8.62 -4.69
CA HIS A 97 -8.91 -8.65 -3.39
C HIS A 97 -9.56 -7.73 -2.36
N LYS A 98 -10.08 -6.59 -2.80
CA LYS A 98 -10.81 -5.68 -1.92
C LYS A 98 -12.10 -6.35 -1.43
N ASP A 99 -12.88 -6.93 -2.33
CA ASP A 99 -14.18 -7.53 -2.01
C ASP A 99 -14.02 -8.74 -1.10
N GLN A 100 -13.05 -9.63 -1.40
CA GLN A 100 -12.68 -10.74 -0.52
C GLN A 100 -12.28 -10.25 0.88
N SER A 101 -11.41 -9.24 0.96
CA SER A 101 -10.99 -8.69 2.25
C SER A 101 -12.11 -8.02 3.03
N THR A 102 -13.03 -7.34 2.34
CA THR A 102 -14.15 -6.64 2.98
C THR A 102 -15.19 -7.65 3.47
N SER A 103 -15.45 -8.71 2.69
CA SER A 103 -16.34 -9.81 3.05
C SER A 103 -15.81 -10.55 4.29
N GLU A 104 -14.51 -10.84 4.32
CA GLU A 104 -13.92 -11.49 5.48
C GLU A 104 -14.01 -10.62 6.73
N LEU A 105 -13.64 -9.34 6.64
CA LEU A 105 -13.79 -8.40 7.76
C LEU A 105 -15.24 -8.32 8.27
N PHE A 106 -16.22 -8.31 7.37
CA PHE A 106 -17.63 -8.28 7.73
C PHE A 106 -18.05 -9.51 8.54
N ASN A 107 -17.56 -10.70 8.16
CA ASN A 107 -17.84 -11.94 8.91
C ASN A 107 -17.25 -11.95 10.32
N TYR A 108 -16.21 -11.17 10.58
CA TYR A 108 -15.68 -10.93 11.93
C TYR A 108 -16.36 -9.76 12.67
N GLY A 109 -17.45 -9.22 12.13
CA GLY A 109 -18.16 -8.06 12.69
C GLY A 109 -17.46 -6.73 12.44
N ILE A 110 -16.44 -6.69 11.59
CA ILE A 110 -15.66 -5.49 11.28
C ILE A 110 -16.27 -4.81 10.06
N GLN A 111 -17.14 -3.84 10.29
CA GLN A 111 -17.78 -3.08 9.22
C GLN A 111 -16.80 -2.14 8.48
N LYS A 112 -15.76 -1.66 9.18
CA LYS A 112 -14.80 -0.72 8.61
C LYS A 112 -13.40 -0.92 9.20
N ALA A 113 -12.45 -1.31 8.34
CA ALA A 113 -11.05 -1.39 8.73
C ALA A 113 -10.46 0.00 8.98
N SER A 114 -9.77 0.14 10.11
CA SER A 114 -9.14 1.38 10.56
C SER A 114 -7.91 1.05 11.40
N PHE A 115 -7.07 2.05 11.69
CA PHE A 115 -5.88 1.88 12.51
C PHE A 115 -5.83 2.93 13.62
N GLN A 116 -5.34 2.55 14.78
CA GLN A 116 -5.24 3.42 15.96
C GLN A 116 -3.94 4.24 15.93
N LEU A 117 -3.72 4.96 14.83
CA LEU A 117 -2.44 5.65 14.54
C LEU A 117 -2.06 6.73 15.57
N LYS A 118 -2.98 7.17 16.43
CA LYS A 118 -2.70 8.17 17.48
C LYS A 118 -1.79 7.58 18.57
N ILE A 119 -1.92 6.30 18.88
CA ILE A 119 -1.16 5.62 19.94
C ILE A 119 0.27 5.33 19.47
N LYS A 120 1.23 5.27 20.40
CA LYS A 120 2.66 5.00 20.11
C LYS A 120 2.94 3.50 19.94
N THR A 121 2.18 2.67 20.63
CA THR A 121 2.23 1.21 20.61
C THR A 121 1.21 0.67 19.61
N ILE A 122 1.48 -0.53 19.09
CA ILE A 122 0.48 -1.31 18.34
C ILE A 122 -0.58 -1.75 19.34
N THR A 123 -1.84 -1.53 19.01
CA THR A 123 -2.95 -2.03 19.83
C THR A 123 -3.38 -3.43 19.39
N LYS A 124 -4.20 -4.09 20.22
CA LYS A 124 -4.81 -5.38 19.85
C LYS A 124 -5.57 -5.26 18.52
N TRP A 125 -6.29 -4.16 18.33
CA TRP A 125 -6.98 -3.84 17.09
C TRP A 125 -6.03 -3.75 15.89
N ASP A 126 -4.92 -3.03 16.02
CA ASP A 126 -3.93 -2.90 14.96
C ASP A 126 -3.35 -4.28 14.57
N ASN A 127 -3.12 -5.18 15.53
CA ASN A 127 -2.68 -6.56 15.26
C ASN A 127 -3.69 -7.36 14.45
N ILE A 128 -4.99 -7.25 14.79
CA ILE A 128 -6.07 -7.94 14.06
C ILE A 128 -6.07 -7.47 12.59
N ILE A 129 -6.07 -6.16 12.35
CA ILE A 129 -6.09 -5.61 10.98
C ILE A 129 -4.80 -5.95 10.23
N LEU A 130 -3.64 -5.96 10.90
CA LEU A 130 -2.38 -6.42 10.30
C LEU A 130 -2.43 -7.90 9.88
N GLY A 131 -3.09 -8.75 10.68
CA GLY A 131 -3.32 -10.14 10.36
C GLY A 131 -4.12 -10.30 9.07
N PHE A 132 -5.28 -9.63 8.97
CA PHE A 132 -6.11 -9.63 7.75
C PHE A 132 -5.32 -9.15 6.54
N ILE A 133 -4.65 -8.00 6.64
CA ILE A 133 -3.85 -7.44 5.54
C ILE A 133 -2.79 -8.45 5.08
N THR A 134 -2.08 -9.07 6.01
CA THR A 134 -1.02 -10.02 5.71
C THR A 134 -1.58 -11.25 5.01
N LYS A 135 -2.67 -11.82 5.53
CA LYS A 135 -3.37 -12.96 4.94
C LYS A 135 -3.76 -12.70 3.48
N HIS A 136 -4.54 -11.65 3.23
CA HIS A 136 -4.99 -11.32 1.87
C HIS A 136 -3.83 -10.93 0.94
N TRP A 137 -2.80 -10.27 1.47
CA TRP A 137 -1.61 -9.93 0.69
C TRP A 137 -0.86 -11.18 0.22
N LEU A 138 -0.61 -12.13 1.13
CA LEU A 138 0.10 -13.37 0.81
C LEU A 138 -0.70 -14.21 -0.18
N HIS A 139 -2.01 -14.31 0.02
CA HIS A 139 -2.87 -14.98 -0.95
C HIS A 139 -2.77 -14.33 -2.34
N ALA A 140 -2.94 -13.00 -2.42
CA ALA A 140 -2.81 -12.25 -3.67
C ALA A 140 -1.44 -12.46 -4.34
N PHE A 141 -0.37 -12.52 -3.54
CA PHE A 141 0.98 -12.81 -4.01
C PHE A 141 1.11 -14.23 -4.57
N ASN A 142 0.64 -15.24 -3.84
CA ASN A 142 0.72 -16.65 -4.22
C ASN A 142 -0.03 -16.96 -5.53
N ILE A 143 -1.19 -16.33 -5.75
CA ILE A 143 -1.93 -16.48 -7.02
C ILE A 143 -1.33 -15.64 -8.17
N GLY A 144 -0.25 -14.90 -7.91
CA GLY A 144 0.48 -14.15 -8.93
C GLY A 144 -0.11 -12.77 -9.27
N SER A 145 -0.89 -12.16 -8.37
CA SER A 145 -1.47 -10.83 -8.60
C SER A 145 -0.42 -9.72 -8.80
N PHE A 146 0.81 -9.97 -8.35
CA PHE A 146 1.95 -9.05 -8.45
C PHE A 146 3.02 -9.51 -9.45
N LYS A 147 2.71 -10.42 -10.37
CA LYS A 147 3.66 -10.93 -11.39
C LYS A 147 4.39 -9.80 -12.15
N ASN A 148 3.72 -8.68 -12.40
CA ASN A 148 4.29 -7.53 -13.12
C ASN A 148 5.17 -6.61 -12.26
N ASN A 149 5.35 -6.90 -10.97
CA ASN A 149 6.06 -6.04 -10.03
C ASN A 149 7.43 -6.60 -9.61
N SER A 150 7.92 -7.69 -10.22
CA SER A 150 9.25 -8.26 -9.93
C SER A 150 9.57 -8.34 -8.43
N LEU A 151 8.65 -8.92 -7.65
CA LEU A 151 8.79 -9.05 -6.21
C LEU A 151 9.70 -10.24 -5.87
N ASP A 152 10.63 -10.04 -4.94
CA ASP A 152 11.49 -11.09 -4.39
C ASP A 152 10.66 -11.97 -3.42
N PRO A 153 10.46 -13.27 -3.72
CA PRO A 153 9.71 -14.17 -2.86
C PRO A 153 10.28 -14.28 -1.43
N SER A 154 11.59 -14.12 -1.26
CA SER A 154 12.23 -14.16 0.07
C SER A 154 11.78 -13.01 0.98
N GLN A 155 11.23 -11.92 0.39
CA GLN A 155 10.68 -10.78 1.11
C GLN A 155 9.17 -10.90 1.39
N CYS A 156 8.50 -11.85 0.73
CA CYS A 156 7.07 -12.12 0.88
C CYS A 156 6.77 -13.20 1.94
N GLN A 157 7.63 -13.35 2.96
CA GLN A 157 7.36 -14.21 4.12
C GLN A 157 6.39 -13.50 5.08
N HIS A 158 5.55 -14.28 5.77
CA HIS A 158 4.50 -13.78 6.66
C HIS A 158 5.01 -12.74 7.66
N GLU A 159 6.05 -13.05 8.42
CA GLU A 159 6.64 -12.14 9.41
C GLU A 159 7.15 -10.84 8.77
N LYS A 160 7.83 -10.93 7.61
CA LYS A 160 8.34 -9.75 6.91
C LYS A 160 7.21 -8.88 6.43
N VAL A 161 6.14 -9.45 5.89
CA VAL A 161 4.96 -8.72 5.42
C VAL A 161 4.28 -7.99 6.59
N ILE A 162 4.11 -8.63 7.75
CA ILE A 162 3.59 -7.97 8.96
C ILE A 162 4.45 -6.75 9.31
N ARG A 163 5.77 -6.93 9.41
CA ARG A 163 6.70 -5.85 9.81
C ARG A 163 6.74 -4.71 8.80
N ILE A 164 6.69 -5.01 7.50
CA ILE A 164 6.63 -4.00 6.45
C ILE A 164 5.29 -3.26 6.52
N SER A 165 4.17 -3.97 6.73
CA SER A 165 2.84 -3.38 6.88
C SER A 165 2.77 -2.44 8.08
N GLU A 166 3.26 -2.88 9.23
CA GLU A 166 3.36 -2.10 10.46
C GLU A 166 4.17 -0.82 10.23
N ARG A 167 5.36 -0.94 9.63
CA ARG A 167 6.20 0.22 9.31
C ARG A 167 5.51 1.17 8.34
N CYS A 168 4.82 0.63 7.33
CA CYS A 168 4.05 1.41 6.36
C CYS A 168 3.00 2.25 7.07
N LEU A 169 2.23 1.66 7.98
CA LEU A 169 1.18 2.33 8.74
C LEU A 169 1.73 3.39 9.70
N ARG A 170 2.75 3.05 10.48
CA ARG A 170 3.43 4.01 11.37
C ARG A 170 4.02 5.18 10.60
N GLY A 171 4.58 4.92 9.41
CA GLY A 171 5.13 5.94 8.52
C GLY A 171 4.09 6.94 8.01
N GLN A 172 2.82 6.55 7.95
CA GLN A 172 1.74 7.47 7.54
C GLN A 172 1.27 8.39 8.67
N LYS A 173 1.58 8.11 9.94
CA LYS A 173 1.19 8.97 11.08
C LYS A 173 1.59 10.44 10.86
N ASP A 174 2.77 10.65 10.29
CA ASP A 174 3.28 12.00 9.98
C ASP A 174 2.55 12.64 8.77
N ASN A 175 2.08 11.83 7.83
CA ASN A 175 1.35 12.28 6.63
C ASN A 175 -0.11 12.63 6.93
N PHE A 176 -0.74 11.94 7.87
CA PHE A 176 -2.13 12.22 8.28
C PHE A 176 -2.23 13.41 9.24
N ARG A 177 -1.18 13.69 10.02
CA ARG A 177 -1.17 14.82 10.97
C ARG A 177 -1.03 16.18 10.32
N LYS A 178 -0.46 16.24 9.11
CA LYS A 178 -0.28 17.51 8.41
C LYS A 178 -1.46 17.67 7.46
N PRO A 179 -2.32 18.70 7.62
CA PRO A 179 -3.17 19.09 6.51
C PRO A 179 -2.24 19.25 5.30
N LYS A 180 -2.61 18.67 4.15
CA LYS A 180 -1.90 18.94 2.91
C LYS A 180 -2.08 20.43 2.65
N ILE A 181 -1.19 21.25 3.18
CA ILE A 181 -1.03 22.62 2.74
C ILE A 181 -0.78 22.44 1.24
N PRO A 182 -1.67 22.93 0.36
CA PRO A 182 -1.46 22.80 -1.07
C PRO A 182 -0.05 23.29 -1.31
N ARG A 183 0.81 22.41 -1.83
CA ARG A 183 2.16 22.80 -2.23
C ARG A 183 1.92 23.99 -3.12
N LYS A 184 2.27 25.21 -2.67
CA LYS A 184 2.30 26.37 -3.55
C LYS A 184 3.02 25.86 -4.77
N THR A 185 2.30 25.71 -5.87
CA THR A 185 2.88 25.33 -7.15
C THR A 185 3.96 26.36 -7.33
N ARG A 186 5.20 25.93 -7.14
CA ARG A 186 6.36 26.76 -7.39
C ARG A 186 6.22 26.99 -8.88
N THR A 187 5.62 28.11 -9.26
CA THR A 187 5.53 28.59 -10.63
C THR A 187 6.95 28.48 -11.10
N LYS A 188 7.24 27.46 -11.93
CA LYS A 188 8.55 27.39 -12.57
C LYS A 188 8.65 28.74 -13.26
N PRO A 189 9.68 29.56 -12.96
CA PRO A 189 9.88 30.77 -13.74
C PRO A 189 9.83 30.33 -15.20
N HIS A 190 8.99 31.00 -15.97
CA HIS A 190 8.82 30.74 -17.38
C HIS A 190 10.21 30.92 -18.00
N VAL A 191 10.95 29.81 -18.17
CA VAL A 191 12.20 29.82 -18.89
C VAL A 191 11.77 30.13 -20.32
N ARG A 192 11.91 31.40 -20.71
CA ARG A 192 11.80 31.82 -22.12
C ARG A 192 12.66 30.84 -22.90
N SER A 193 12.03 30.01 -23.72
CA SER A 193 12.73 29.21 -24.71
C SER A 193 13.56 30.19 -25.54
N LYS A 194 14.90 30.08 -25.47
CA LYS A 194 15.76 30.66 -26.49
C LYS A 194 15.36 30.00 -27.80
N VAL A 195 14.61 30.73 -28.62
CA VAL A 195 14.36 30.40 -30.02
C VAL A 195 15.73 30.37 -30.69
N TRP A 196 16.24 29.18 -30.97
CA TRP A 196 17.34 29.02 -31.91
C TRP A 196 16.75 29.25 -33.30
N ASN A 197 16.95 30.46 -33.83
CA ASN A 197 16.78 30.72 -35.26
C ASN A 197 17.87 29.95 -36.01
N TYR A 198 17.55 28.76 -36.48
CA TYR A 198 18.29 28.14 -37.58
C TYR A 198 17.77 28.76 -38.88
N SER A 199 18.51 29.72 -39.43
CA SER A 199 18.41 30.10 -40.84
C SER A 199 18.85 28.89 -41.66
N ILE A 200 17.89 28.12 -42.17
CA ILE A 200 18.16 27.16 -43.26
C ILE A 200 18.12 27.98 -44.54
N GLY A 201 19.31 28.23 -45.06
CA GLY A 201 19.52 28.75 -46.41
C GLY A 201 18.85 27.85 -47.44
N ILE A 202 18.16 28.49 -48.37
CA ILE A 202 17.58 27.88 -49.56
C ILE A 202 18.72 27.28 -50.38
N GLY A 203 18.80 25.95 -50.36
CA GLY A 203 19.65 25.15 -51.23
C GLY A 203 18.76 24.25 -52.08
N ILE A 204 18.43 24.73 -53.26
CA ILE A 204 17.81 23.97 -54.35
C ILE A 204 18.83 22.90 -54.78
N GLU A 205 18.52 21.60 -54.67
CA GLU A 205 18.86 20.60 -55.70
C GLU A 205 18.28 19.20 -55.43
N LYS A 206 17.50 18.73 -56.42
CA LYS A 206 17.48 17.38 -57.02
C LYS A 206 17.54 16.13 -56.12
N MET A 207 16.45 15.34 -56.14
CA MET A 207 16.45 13.87 -56.37
C MET A 207 14.99 13.38 -56.43
N LYS A 208 14.42 13.19 -57.63
CA LYS A 208 14.21 11.89 -58.31
C LYS A 208 13.55 10.80 -57.44
N LEU A 209 12.27 10.56 -57.76
CA LEU A 209 11.61 9.27 -58.03
C LEU A 209 12.13 8.04 -57.29
N TRP A 210 11.26 7.29 -56.59
CA TRP A 210 11.04 5.82 -56.67
C TRP A 210 9.79 5.52 -55.80
N LEU A 211 8.61 5.29 -56.41
CA LEU A 211 7.98 3.97 -56.64
C LEU A 211 7.51 3.26 -55.35
N ILE A 212 6.20 3.01 -55.25
CA ILE A 212 5.48 1.82 -54.71
C ILE A 212 3.98 2.10 -55.00
N LYS A 213 3.44 1.51 -56.08
CA LYS A 213 2.61 0.28 -56.13
C LYS A 213 1.24 0.42 -55.45
#